data_AF-A0A660VTL2-F1
#
_entry.id   AF-A0A660VTL2-F1
#
_cell.length_a   1.000
_cell.length_b   1.000
_cell.length_c   1.000
_cell.angle_alpha   90.00
_cell.angle_beta   90.00
_cell.angle_gamma   90.00
#
_symmetry.space_group_name_H-M   'P 1'
#
loop_
_entity.id
_entity.type
_entity.pdbx_description
1 polymer ?
#
loop_
_entity_poly.entity_id
_entity_poly.type
_entity_poly.pdbx_seq_one_letter_code
_entity_poly.pdbx_strand_id
1 'polypeptide(L)'
;MLKTKIIVDVSDAKVSNDQADVIATYSLGSCIAVCLYDQATQIGGMLHYQLPDSKLDPQRAKEKPFMFADTGMKILVEKLLSMGANKKHMQIKIAGGAETATGPKGFDIGK
;
A
#
# COMPACT_ATOMS: atom_id res chain seq x y z
N MET A 1 -10.68 -6.01 22.75
CA MET A 1 -10.97 -5.28 21.50
C MET A 1 -11.64 -6.22 20.53
N LEU A 2 -12.63 -5.72 19.77
CA LEU A 2 -13.31 -6.51 18.74
C LEU A 2 -12.43 -6.54 17.49
N LYS A 3 -12.19 -7.73 16.96
CA LYS A 3 -11.42 -7.92 15.73
C LYS A 3 -12.15 -7.25 14.57
N THR A 4 -11.59 -6.17 14.03
CA THR A 4 -12.14 -5.49 12.85
C THR A 4 -11.36 -5.88 11.61
N LYS A 5 -12.07 -6.13 10.51
CA LYS A 5 -11.44 -6.38 9.22
C LYS A 5 -11.42 -5.07 8.43
N ILE A 6 -10.24 -4.52 8.23
CA ILE A 6 -10.01 -3.28 7.50
C ILE A 6 -9.67 -3.66 6.05
N ILE A 7 -10.52 -3.27 5.11
CA ILE A 7 -10.28 -3.53 3.69
C ILE A 7 -9.56 -2.33 3.07
N VAL A 8 -8.50 -2.62 2.31
CA VAL A 8 -7.79 -1.66 1.48
C VAL A 8 -8.20 -1.89 0.04
N ASP A 9 -8.88 -0.91 -0.54
CA ASP A 9 -9.32 -0.96 -1.93
C ASP A 9 -8.18 -0.59 -2.90
N VAL A 10 -8.45 -0.73 -4.19
CA VAL A 10 -7.49 -0.32 -5.24
C VAL A 10 -7.27 1.19 -5.15
N SER A 11 -6.01 1.63 -5.16
CA SER A 11 -5.64 3.05 -4.96
C SER A 11 -6.07 3.59 -3.60
N ASP A 12 -5.83 2.81 -2.56
CA ASP A 12 -6.09 3.17 -1.17
C ASP A 12 -4.91 2.78 -0.27
N ALA A 13 -4.89 3.38 0.91
CA ALA A 13 -3.98 2.99 1.98
C ALA A 13 -4.67 3.11 3.35
N LYS A 14 -4.54 2.08 4.17
CA LYS A 14 -5.08 2.05 5.53
C LYS A 14 -3.99 1.71 6.54
N VAL A 15 -4.19 2.17 7.77
CA VAL A 15 -3.31 1.97 8.91
C VAL A 15 -4.13 1.53 10.12
N SER A 16 -3.51 0.80 11.04
CA SER A 16 -4.07 0.47 12.34
C SER A 16 -2.96 0.38 13.39
N ASN A 17 -3.31 0.68 14.65
CA ASN A 17 -2.50 0.45 15.84
C ASN A 17 -3.17 -0.54 16.82
N ASP A 18 -4.23 -1.24 16.39
CA ASP A 18 -4.87 -2.30 17.15
C ASP A 18 -4.39 -3.67 16.63
N GLN A 19 -3.78 -4.46 17.51
CA GLN A 19 -3.28 -5.80 17.19
C GLN A 19 -4.39 -6.80 16.84
N ALA A 20 -5.63 -6.51 17.24
CA ALA A 20 -6.78 -7.34 16.89
C ALA A 20 -7.23 -7.14 15.44
N ASP A 21 -6.86 -6.02 14.80
CA ASP A 21 -7.29 -5.72 13.44
C ASP A 21 -6.61 -6.58 12.40
N VAL A 22 -7.35 -6.87 11.32
CA VAL A 22 -6.82 -7.52 10.12
C VAL A 22 -6.96 -6.56 8.96
N ILE A 23 -5.82 -6.08 8.45
CA ILE A 23 -5.76 -5.30 7.21
C ILE A 23 -5.65 -6.26 6.03
N ALA A 24 -6.58 -6.18 5.08
CA ALA A 24 -6.63 -7.07 3.93
C ALA A 24 -6.91 -6.29 2.65
N THR A 25 -6.38 -6.78 1.54
CA THR A 25 -6.76 -6.36 0.20
C THR A 25 -6.99 -7.60 -0.66
N TYR A 26 -7.69 -7.42 -1.78
CA TYR A 26 -8.05 -8.50 -2.69
C TYR A 26 -7.69 -8.13 -4.12
N SER A 27 -7.74 -9.14 -4.99
CA SER A 27 -7.67 -8.94 -6.44
C SER A 27 -6.43 -8.18 -6.90
N LEU A 28 -5.25 -8.54 -6.39
CA LEU A 28 -4.02 -7.83 -6.74
C LEU A 28 -3.69 -7.94 -8.23
N GLY A 29 -3.70 -9.13 -8.82
CA GLY A 29 -3.33 -9.28 -10.24
C GLY A 29 -2.00 -8.59 -10.53
N SER A 30 -1.99 -7.62 -11.45
CA SER A 30 -0.82 -6.78 -11.76
C SER A 30 -0.55 -5.65 -10.76
N CYS A 31 -1.53 -5.27 -9.94
CA CYS A 31 -1.35 -4.30 -8.85
C CYS A 31 -0.46 -4.88 -7.75
N ILE A 32 0.04 -4.01 -6.88
CA ILE A 32 0.95 -4.39 -5.80
C ILE A 32 0.43 -3.87 -4.46
N ALA A 33 0.46 -4.76 -3.46
CA ALA A 33 0.26 -4.45 -2.06
C ALA A 33 1.60 -4.33 -1.35
N VAL A 34 1.81 -3.24 -0.62
CA VAL A 34 2.95 -3.06 0.28
C VAL A 34 2.45 -2.98 1.70
N CYS A 35 2.84 -3.93 2.52
CA CYS A 35 2.54 -3.99 3.95
C CYS A 35 3.75 -3.48 4.74
N LEU A 36 3.51 -2.54 5.65
CA LEU A 36 4.49 -2.01 6.58
C LEU A 36 4.03 -2.30 8.00
N TYR A 37 4.93 -2.79 8.84
CA TYR A 37 4.59 -3.12 10.23
C TYR A 37 5.77 -2.91 11.16
N ASP A 38 5.61 -2.04 12.15
CA ASP A 38 6.57 -1.86 13.23
C ASP A 38 6.24 -2.81 14.39
N GLN A 39 7.08 -3.81 14.60
CA GLN A 39 6.88 -4.82 15.64
C GLN A 39 7.03 -4.25 17.06
N ALA A 40 7.75 -3.15 17.26
CA ALA A 40 7.93 -2.58 18.60
C ALA A 40 6.67 -1.83 19.06
N THR A 41 6.07 -1.05 18.16
CA THR A 41 4.88 -0.23 18.45
C THR A 41 3.58 -0.91 18.07
N GLN A 42 3.64 -2.02 17.35
CA GLN A 42 2.50 -2.79 16.85
C GLN A 42 1.61 -1.99 15.89
N ILE A 43 2.19 -0.98 15.24
CA ILE A 43 1.52 -0.12 14.25
C ILE A 43 1.82 -0.66 12.86
N GLY A 44 0.76 -0.82 12.06
CA GLY A 44 0.86 -1.36 10.72
C GLY A 44 -0.02 -0.66 9.71
N GLY A 45 0.26 -0.89 8.44
CA GLY A 45 -0.54 -0.39 7.34
C GLY A 45 -0.25 -1.10 6.03
N MET A 46 -1.12 -0.87 5.06
CA MET A 46 -1.02 -1.44 3.73
C MET A 46 -1.39 -0.40 2.68
N LEU A 47 -0.61 -0.35 1.60
CA LEU A 47 -0.89 0.38 0.37
C LEU A 47 -1.26 -0.62 -0.72
N HIS A 48 -2.29 -0.32 -1.52
CA HIS A 48 -2.57 -1.04 -2.77
C HIS A 48 -2.49 -0.05 -3.95
N TYR A 49 -1.39 -0.11 -4.71
CA TYR A 49 -1.15 0.79 -5.84
C TYR A 49 -1.22 0.09 -7.19
N GLN A 50 -1.45 0.87 -8.25
CA GLN A 50 -1.59 0.41 -9.63
C GLN A 50 -0.42 0.81 -10.52
N LEU A 51 0.24 1.94 -10.24
CA LEU A 51 1.28 2.49 -11.11
C LEU A 51 2.55 2.79 -10.31
N PRO A 52 3.74 2.68 -10.91
CA PRO A 52 4.99 2.87 -10.16
C PRO A 52 5.34 4.34 -9.90
N ASP A 53 5.04 5.26 -10.82
CA ASP A 53 5.52 6.65 -10.78
C ASP A 53 4.39 7.64 -11.09
N SER A 54 4.19 8.62 -10.19
CA SER A 54 3.22 9.70 -10.34
C SER A 54 3.46 10.60 -11.55
N LYS A 55 4.68 10.64 -12.09
CA LYS A 55 5.01 11.40 -13.31
C LYS A 55 4.35 10.86 -14.57
N LEU A 56 3.88 9.60 -14.55
CA LEU A 56 3.13 9.02 -15.67
C LEU A 56 1.80 9.74 -15.91
N ASP A 57 1.17 10.26 -14.84
CA ASP A 57 -0.05 11.06 -14.91
C ASP A 57 -0.13 12.02 -13.70
N PRO A 58 0.51 13.20 -13.81
CA PRO A 58 0.63 14.14 -12.68
C PRO A 58 -0.71 14.73 -12.22
N GLN A 59 -1.70 14.84 -13.11
CA GLN A 59 -3.02 15.34 -12.74
C GLN A 59 -3.75 14.30 -11.90
N ARG A 60 -3.75 13.04 -12.36
CA ARG A 60 -4.37 11.94 -11.61
C ARG A 60 -3.65 11.64 -10.30
N ALA A 61 -2.33 11.85 -10.22
CA ALA A 61 -1.59 11.71 -8.97
C ALA A 61 -2.04 12.71 -7.89
N LYS A 62 -2.48 13.91 -8.28
CA LYS A 62 -3.06 14.89 -7.33
C LYS A 62 -4.42 14.43 -6.80
N GLU A 63 -5.23 13.82 -7.66
CA GLU A 63 -6.58 13.36 -7.31
C GLU A 63 -6.58 12.01 -6.57
N LYS A 64 -5.65 11.11 -6.93
CA LYS A 64 -5.55 9.72 -6.45
C LYS A 64 -4.10 9.35 -6.15
N PRO A 65 -3.48 9.91 -5.11
CA PRO A 65 -2.06 9.66 -4.82
C PRO A 65 -1.76 8.20 -4.50
N PHE A 66 -2.67 7.47 -3.85
CA PHE A 66 -2.48 6.04 -3.56
C PHE A 66 -2.52 5.14 -4.81
N MET A 67 -2.89 5.68 -5.96
CA MET A 67 -2.77 4.95 -7.23
C MET A 67 -1.31 4.71 -7.62
N PHE A 68 -0.39 5.55 -7.16
CA PHE A 68 1.02 5.51 -7.52
C PHE A 68 1.89 5.10 -6.34
N ALA A 69 2.91 4.29 -6.59
CA ALA A 69 3.78 3.76 -5.55
C ALA A 69 4.54 4.88 -4.82
N ASP A 70 5.12 5.82 -5.55
CA ASP A 70 5.94 6.91 -5.00
C ASP A 70 5.16 7.82 -4.02
N THR A 71 4.02 8.33 -4.45
CA THR A 71 3.17 9.22 -3.65
C THR A 71 2.42 8.44 -2.57
N GLY A 72 1.89 7.27 -2.88
CA GLY A 72 1.21 6.39 -1.92
C GLY A 72 2.13 5.93 -0.79
N MET A 73 3.35 5.51 -1.09
CA MET A 73 4.32 5.08 -0.08
C MET A 73 4.76 6.23 0.83
N LYS A 74 4.98 7.41 0.25
CA LYS A 74 5.32 8.60 1.04
C LYS A 74 4.23 8.88 2.08
N ILE A 75 2.97 8.95 1.65
CA ILE A 75 1.84 9.24 2.54
C ILE A 75 1.64 8.13 3.57
N LEU A 76 1.75 6.85 3.18
CA LEU A 76 1.61 5.73 4.11
C LEU A 76 2.67 5.78 5.22
N VAL A 77 3.95 5.99 4.85
CA VAL A 77 5.04 6.08 5.82
C VAL A 77 4.83 7.27 6.75
N GLU A 78 4.49 8.45 6.23
CA GLU A 78 4.21 9.64 7.04
C GLU A 78 3.08 9.39 8.05
N LYS A 79 2.00 8.71 7.65
CA LYS A 79 0.92 8.32 8.55
C LYS A 79 1.39 7.39 9.66
N LEU A 80 2.13 6.33 9.34
CA LEU A 80 2.64 5.39 10.33
C LEU A 80 3.58 6.08 11.34
N LEU A 81 4.48 6.93 10.85
CA LEU A 81 5.39 7.71 11.71
C LEU A 81 4.61 8.66 12.62
N SER A 82 3.56 9.32 12.12
CA SER A 82 2.70 10.21 12.92
C SER A 82 1.94 9.49 14.04
N MET A 83 1.74 8.17 13.90
CA MET A 83 1.13 7.32 14.93
C MET A 83 2.15 6.81 15.95
N GLY A 84 3.44 7.08 15.74
CA GLY A 84 4.53 6.68 16.63
C GLY A 84 5.36 5.49 16.12
N ALA A 85 5.10 4.97 14.91
CA ALA A 85 5.92 3.91 14.35
C ALA A 85 7.36 4.39 14.09
N ASN A 86 8.33 3.48 14.21
CA ASN A 86 9.72 3.76 13.92
C ASN A 86 10.15 3.08 12.62
N LYS A 87 10.59 3.88 11.65
CA LYS A 87 11.07 3.40 10.35
C LYS A 87 12.17 2.33 10.47
N LYS A 88 13.02 2.40 11.50
CA LYS A 88 14.11 1.44 11.72
C LYS A 88 13.63 0.04 12.11
N HIS A 89 12.41 -0.07 12.63
CA HIS A 89 11.81 -1.33 13.10
C HIS A 89 10.75 -1.87 12.13
N MET A 90 10.40 -1.10 11.09
CA MET A 90 9.40 -1.52 10.12
C MET A 90 9.87 -2.72 9.32
N GLN A 91 9.10 -3.79 9.42
CA GLN A 91 9.14 -4.89 8.46
C GLN A 91 8.29 -4.52 7.25
N ILE A 92 8.78 -4.93 6.07
CA ILE A 92 8.13 -4.69 4.80
C ILE A 92 7.81 -6.03 4.16
N LYS A 93 6.57 -6.21 3.70
CA LYS A 93 6.15 -7.37 2.92
C LYS A 93 5.39 -6.90 1.69
N ILE A 94 5.67 -7.51 0.55
CA ILE A 94 5.12 -7.10 -0.74
C ILE A 94 4.48 -8.31 -1.41
N ALA A 95 3.32 -8.12 -2.04
CA ALA A 95 2.63 -9.14 -2.82
C ALA A 95 1.93 -8.51 -4.03
N GLY A 96 1.71 -9.29 -5.10
CA GLY A 96 1.11 -8.82 -6.35
C GLY A 96 2.11 -8.77 -7.49
N GLY A 97 1.88 -7.89 -8.48
CA GLY A 97 2.79 -7.72 -9.61
C GLY A 97 2.76 -8.87 -10.62
N ALA A 98 1.65 -9.59 -10.74
CA ALA A 98 1.53 -10.66 -11.72
C ALA A 98 1.56 -10.10 -13.15
N GLU A 99 2.36 -10.72 -14.02
CA GLU A 99 2.36 -10.45 -15.45
C GLU A 99 1.18 -11.19 -16.10
N THR A 100 0.25 -10.44 -16.71
CA THR A 100 -0.87 -11.04 -17.45
C THR A 100 -0.59 -10.92 -18.94
N ALA A 101 -0.63 -12.03 -19.66
CA ALA A 101 -0.35 -12.10 -21.10
C ALA A 101 -1.34 -11.26 -21.97
N THR A 102 -2.41 -10.74 -21.36
CA THR A 102 -3.49 -10.00 -22.01
C THR A 102 -3.51 -8.51 -21.65
N GLY A 103 -2.53 -8.01 -20.89
CA GLY A 103 -2.45 -6.59 -20.52
C GLY A 103 -2.00 -5.69 -21.69
N PRO A 104 -2.34 -4.39 -21.69
CA PRO A 104 -1.76 -3.43 -22.63
C PRO A 104 -0.23 -3.45 -22.52
N LYS A 105 0.48 -3.48 -23.66
CA LYS A 105 1.95 -3.38 -23.68
C LYS A 105 2.38 -2.10 -22.94
N GLY A 106 3.19 -2.24 -21.88
CA GLY A 106 3.63 -1.13 -21.02
C GLY A 106 2.98 -1.08 -19.63
N PHE A 107 2.03 -1.97 -19.31
CA PHE A 107 1.46 -2.17 -17.96
C PHE A 107 2.20 -3.27 -17.17
N ASP A 108 3.52 -3.32 -17.29
CA ASP A 108 4.38 -4.30 -16.60
C ASP A 108 4.75 -3.78 -15.20
N ILE A 109 3.75 -3.64 -14.32
CA ILE A 109 3.92 -3.09 -12.96
C ILE A 109 4.87 -3.95 -12.10
N GLY A 110 4.93 -5.26 -12.39
CA GLY A 110 5.77 -6.24 -11.68
C GLY A 110 7.16 -6.48 -12.27
N LYS A 111 7.59 -5.72 -13.30
CA LYS A 111 8.95 -5.82 -13.86
C LYS A 111 9.88 -4.74 -13.33
#